data_AF-A0A933X971-F1
#
_entry.id   AF-A0A933X971-F1
#
_cell.length_a   1.000
_cell.length_b   1.000
_cell.length_c   1.000
_cell.angle_alpha   90.00
_cell.angle_beta   90.00
_cell.angle_gamma   90.00
#
_symmetry.space_group_name_H-M   'P 1'
#
loop_
_entity.id
_entity.type
_entity.pdbx_description
1 polymer ?
#
loop_
_entity_poly.entity_id
_entity_poly.type
_entity_poly.pdbx_seq_one_letter_code
_entity_poly.pdbx_strand_id
1 'polypeptide(L)'
;MDATAVLPGVNLSRLPLTADAPTFPAATALGRTVIWLHTFGERLADAGQGDPAGPPRLPAAQRPRIPKDGAIPAAPDAMPDTITYDAPKKRLLIGTGYVENVEPAVWNYEVSGKQVLLQWFSYRKKNRERPLIGDRRPPSPLGTIQPDHWLAEYTTELLNVLNVLGLLVALEPAQATLLEKICSGQTISAEELRGAGAFELPAEPSQKARKLGANDLFASAAP
;
A
#
# COMPACT_ATOMS: atom_id res chain seq x y z
N MET A 1 -2.65 35.50 20.70
CA MET A 1 -1.38 34.80 20.98
C MET A 1 -1.74 33.62 21.86
N ASP A 2 -2.22 32.54 21.24
CA ASP A 2 -2.60 31.35 21.99
C ASP A 2 -1.41 30.40 22.07
N ALA A 3 -1.14 29.99 23.31
CA ALA A 3 0.03 29.25 23.74
C ALA A 3 0.06 27.86 23.10
N THR A 4 1.04 27.65 22.23
CA THR A 4 1.44 26.33 21.72
C THR A 4 2.12 25.57 22.86
N ALA A 5 1.35 24.82 23.64
CA ALA A 5 1.90 23.83 24.56
C ALA A 5 2.34 22.59 23.77
N VAL A 6 3.62 22.58 23.38
CA VAL A 6 4.28 21.41 22.82
C VAL A 6 4.63 20.47 23.98
N LEU A 7 3.89 19.38 24.14
CA LEU A 7 4.28 18.28 25.03
C LEU A 7 5.24 17.34 24.27
N PRO A 8 6.44 17.05 24.79
CA PRO A 8 7.36 16.11 24.17
C PRO A 8 6.88 14.68 24.41
N GLY A 9 6.74 13.87 23.34
CA GLY A 9 6.72 12.41 23.48
C GLY A 9 5.71 11.62 22.66
N VAL A 10 4.65 12.22 22.10
CA VAL A 10 3.80 11.53 21.11
C VAL A 10 3.23 12.57 20.14
N ASN A 11 3.82 12.69 18.95
CA ASN A 11 3.24 13.46 17.86
C ASN A 11 2.14 12.59 17.22
N LEU A 12 1.01 12.45 17.92
CA LEU A 12 -0.16 11.82 17.33
C LEU A 12 -0.61 12.70 16.16
N SER A 13 -0.62 12.14 14.95
CA SER A 13 -1.17 12.80 13.78
C SER A 13 -2.61 13.21 14.09
N ARG A 14 -2.87 14.51 14.16
CA ARG A 14 -4.24 15.04 14.27
C ARG A 14 -4.87 15.00 12.89
N LEU A 15 -6.07 14.43 12.78
CA LEU A 15 -6.84 14.43 11.54
C LEU A 15 -7.86 15.58 11.59
N PRO A 16 -7.65 16.69 10.84
CA PRO A 16 -8.61 17.78 10.81
C PRO A 16 -9.91 17.34 10.12
N LEU A 17 -11.05 17.67 10.73
CA LEU A 17 -12.36 17.45 10.14
C LEU A 17 -12.87 18.77 9.55
N THR A 18 -13.02 18.83 8.23
CA THR A 18 -13.50 20.05 7.56
C THR A 18 -14.95 20.37 7.91
N ALA A 19 -15.26 21.66 8.14
CA ALA A 19 -16.62 22.16 8.23
C ALA A 19 -17.22 22.51 6.85
N ASP A 20 -16.41 22.51 5.78
CA ASP A 20 -16.87 22.71 4.41
C ASP A 20 -17.50 21.42 3.86
N ALA A 21 -18.83 21.37 3.89
CA ALA A 21 -19.63 20.21 3.48
C ALA A 21 -19.23 19.59 2.13
N PRO A 22 -18.97 20.34 1.02
CA PRO A 22 -18.53 19.75 -0.25
C PRO A 22 -17.10 19.21 -0.24
N THR A 23 -16.23 19.64 0.68
CA THR A 23 -14.84 19.15 0.75
C THR A 23 -14.75 17.72 1.27
N PHE A 24 -15.64 17.34 2.19
CA PHE A 24 -15.60 16.00 2.78
C PHE A 24 -15.88 14.88 1.75
N PRO A 25 -16.92 14.97 0.89
CA PRO A 25 -17.13 14.03 -0.21
C PRO A 25 -15.94 13.97 -1.19
N ALA A 26 -15.32 15.11 -1.51
CA ALA A 26 -14.14 15.12 -2.37
C ALA A 26 -12.96 14.34 -1.75
N ALA A 27 -12.74 14.50 -0.44
CA ALA A 27 -11.67 13.79 0.29
C ALA A 27 -11.92 12.29 0.38
N THR A 28 -13.17 11.91 0.67
CA THR A 28 -13.54 10.51 0.73
C THR A 28 -13.50 9.85 -0.65
N ALA A 29 -13.95 10.52 -1.72
CA ALA A 29 -13.82 10.01 -3.09
C ALA A 29 -12.37 9.71 -3.45
N LEU A 30 -11.45 10.65 -3.21
CA LEU A 30 -10.03 10.44 -3.46
C LEU A 30 -9.46 9.31 -2.58
N GLY A 31 -9.82 9.27 -1.30
CA GLY A 31 -9.40 8.19 -0.39
C GLY A 31 -9.89 6.81 -0.82
N ARG A 32 -11.07 6.71 -1.44
CA ARG A 32 -11.57 5.46 -2.02
C ARG A 32 -10.70 4.97 -3.18
N THR A 33 -10.28 5.86 -4.08
CA THR A 33 -9.35 5.52 -5.17
C THR A 33 -8.01 5.03 -4.62
N VAL A 34 -7.48 5.64 -3.56
CA VAL A 34 -6.24 5.16 -2.91
C VAL A 34 -6.40 3.74 -2.36
N ILE A 35 -7.54 3.42 -1.74
CA ILE A 35 -7.82 2.06 -1.24
C ILE A 35 -7.97 1.07 -2.41
N TRP A 36 -8.67 1.47 -3.48
CA TRP A 36 -8.79 0.67 -4.70
C TRP A 36 -7.40 0.36 -5.30
N LEU A 37 -6.51 1.35 -5.37
CA LEU A 37 -5.12 1.18 -5.81
C LEU A 37 -4.34 0.19 -4.94
N HIS A 38 -4.36 0.37 -3.61
CA HIS A 38 -3.64 -0.51 -2.68
C HIS A 38 -4.17 -1.93 -2.62
N THR A 39 -5.40 -2.16 -3.07
CA THR A 39 -6.02 -3.49 -3.14
C THR A 39 -6.01 -4.07 -4.54
N PHE A 40 -5.24 -3.48 -5.47
CA PHE A 40 -5.16 -3.91 -6.87
C PHE A 40 -6.53 -4.07 -7.53
N GLY A 41 -7.47 -3.21 -7.16
CA GLY A 41 -8.84 -3.20 -7.70
C GLY A 41 -9.76 -4.30 -7.17
N GLU A 42 -9.39 -4.99 -6.08
CA GLU A 42 -10.27 -5.96 -5.41
C GLU A 42 -11.33 -5.30 -4.50
N ARG A 43 -11.06 -4.09 -4.01
CA ARG A 43 -11.97 -3.34 -3.14
C ARG A 43 -12.33 -2.00 -3.76
N LEU A 44 -13.56 -1.57 -3.52
CA LEU A 44 -14.10 -0.28 -3.97
C LEU A 44 -14.07 -0.05 -5.49
N ALA A 45 -14.04 -1.12 -6.28
CA ALA A 45 -14.14 -1.03 -7.72
C ALA A 45 -15.48 -0.40 -8.15
N ASP A 46 -15.39 0.61 -9.01
CA ASP A 46 -16.50 1.31 -9.64
C ASP A 46 -16.09 1.73 -11.05
N ALA A 47 -16.52 0.93 -12.04
CA ALA A 47 -16.23 1.21 -13.45
C ALA A 47 -16.87 2.53 -13.93
N GLY A 48 -17.96 2.98 -13.31
CA GLY A 48 -18.60 4.26 -13.64
C GLY A 48 -17.78 5.48 -13.21
N GLN A 49 -16.86 5.31 -12.25
CA GLN A 49 -15.95 6.34 -11.75
C GLN A 49 -14.51 6.17 -12.26
N GLY A 50 -14.27 5.23 -13.18
CA GLY A 50 -12.94 5.00 -13.74
C GLY A 50 -12.03 4.07 -12.92
N ASP A 51 -12.59 3.39 -11.92
CA ASP A 51 -11.90 2.46 -11.02
C ASP A 51 -12.38 1.01 -11.26
N PRO A 52 -12.15 0.40 -12.44
CA PRO A 52 -12.68 -0.93 -12.76
C PRO A 52 -12.12 -2.02 -11.86
N ALA A 53 -12.79 -3.17 -11.81
CA ALA A 53 -12.29 -4.35 -11.10
C ALA A 53 -11.02 -4.90 -11.76
N GLY A 54 -10.09 -5.36 -10.93
CA GLY A 54 -8.82 -5.95 -11.34
C GLY A 54 -7.64 -4.97 -11.34
N PRO A 55 -6.43 -5.46 -11.66
CA PRO A 55 -5.20 -4.70 -11.42
C PRO A 55 -5.15 -3.37 -12.19
N PRO A 56 -5.03 -2.23 -11.48
CA PRO A 56 -4.96 -0.90 -12.09
C PRO A 56 -3.82 -0.79 -13.11
N ARG A 57 -4.02 0.02 -14.14
CA ARG A 57 -3.03 0.26 -15.21
C ARG A 57 -2.88 1.74 -15.48
N LEU A 58 -1.63 2.18 -15.56
CA LEU A 58 -1.30 3.48 -16.11
C LEU A 58 -1.75 3.58 -17.58
N PRO A 59 -1.98 4.82 -18.08
CA PRO A 59 -2.19 5.07 -19.49
C PRO A 59 -1.09 4.45 -20.35
N ALA A 60 -1.44 3.97 -21.55
CA ALA A 60 -0.55 3.15 -22.38
C ALA A 60 0.84 3.78 -22.62
N ALA A 61 0.90 5.11 -22.81
CA ALA A 61 2.15 5.83 -23.03
C ALA A 61 3.11 5.80 -21.82
N GLN A 62 2.56 5.76 -20.60
CA GLN A 62 3.31 5.79 -19.33
C GLN A 62 3.45 4.41 -18.70
N ARG A 63 2.80 3.39 -19.28
CA ARG A 63 2.74 2.06 -18.69
C ARG A 63 4.13 1.42 -18.59
N PRO A 64 4.52 0.89 -17.42
CA PRO A 64 5.73 0.09 -17.26
C PRO A 64 5.70 -1.12 -18.19
N ARG A 65 6.81 -1.37 -18.89
CA ARG A 65 6.91 -2.49 -19.82
C ARG A 65 8.31 -3.10 -19.79
N ILE A 66 8.38 -4.39 -20.08
CA ILE A 66 9.66 -5.10 -20.26
C ILE A 66 9.85 -5.28 -21.77
N PRO A 67 10.83 -4.61 -22.40
CA PRO A 67 11.15 -4.85 -23.80
C PRO A 67 11.78 -6.23 -23.97
N LYS A 68 11.83 -6.73 -25.20
CA LYS A 68 12.40 -8.05 -25.51
C LYS A 68 13.82 -8.22 -24.95
N ASP A 69 14.64 -7.19 -25.07
CA ASP A 69 16.04 -7.20 -24.59
C ASP A 69 16.15 -6.91 -23.08
N GLY A 70 15.05 -6.65 -22.40
CA GLY A 70 14.98 -6.38 -20.96
C GLY A 70 14.42 -7.52 -20.14
N ALA A 71 14.25 -8.71 -20.74
CA ALA A 71 13.72 -9.88 -20.04
C ALA A 71 14.50 -10.17 -18.75
N ILE A 72 13.78 -10.33 -17.64
CA ILE A 72 14.38 -10.69 -16.35
C ILE A 72 14.70 -12.20 -16.40
N PRO A 73 15.94 -12.62 -16.13
CA PRO A 73 16.31 -14.03 -16.21
C PRO A 73 15.53 -14.88 -15.22
N ALA A 74 14.93 -15.96 -15.72
CA ALA A 74 14.23 -16.96 -14.92
C ALA A 74 15.07 -18.20 -14.61
N ALA A 75 16.33 -18.26 -15.06
CA ALA A 75 17.22 -19.38 -14.76
C ALA A 75 17.74 -19.27 -13.31
N PRO A 76 17.84 -20.37 -12.55
CA PRO A 76 18.29 -20.34 -11.14
C PRO A 76 19.69 -19.72 -10.94
N ASP A 77 20.60 -19.97 -11.87
CA ASP A 77 21.97 -19.42 -11.85
C ASP A 77 21.98 -17.90 -12.07
N ALA A 78 21.08 -17.40 -12.93
CA ALA A 78 20.92 -16.00 -13.29
C ALA A 78 19.89 -15.24 -12.44
N MET A 79 19.38 -15.84 -11.36
CA MET A 79 18.37 -15.21 -10.50
C MET A 79 18.88 -13.84 -9.96
N PRO A 80 18.08 -12.75 -10.10
CA PRO A 80 18.51 -11.42 -9.70
C PRO A 80 18.86 -11.31 -8.22
N ASP A 81 19.98 -10.67 -7.91
CA ASP A 81 20.34 -10.29 -6.53
C ASP A 81 20.37 -8.77 -6.29
N THR A 82 20.26 -8.00 -7.38
CA THR A 82 20.36 -6.54 -7.37
C THR A 82 19.15 -5.90 -8.03
N ILE A 83 18.76 -4.75 -7.48
CA ILE A 83 17.78 -3.83 -8.07
C ILE A 83 18.39 -2.42 -8.01
N THR A 84 18.41 -1.72 -9.14
CA THR A 84 18.96 -0.36 -9.25
C THR A 84 18.14 0.45 -10.26
N TYR A 85 18.46 1.73 -10.42
CA TYR A 85 17.69 2.64 -11.27
C TYR A 85 18.61 3.44 -12.21
N ASP A 86 18.27 3.44 -13.50
CA ASP A 86 18.88 4.27 -14.55
C ASP A 86 17.94 5.43 -14.83
N ALA A 87 18.22 6.59 -14.21
CA ALA A 87 17.40 7.79 -14.31
C ALA A 87 17.34 8.38 -15.74
N PRO A 88 18.45 8.52 -16.48
CA PRO A 88 18.40 8.99 -17.87
C PRO A 88 17.47 8.17 -18.78
N LYS A 89 17.43 6.84 -18.60
CA LYS A 89 16.56 5.96 -19.40
C LYS A 89 15.22 5.67 -18.77
N LYS A 90 14.96 6.14 -17.55
CA LYS A 90 13.77 5.81 -16.74
C LYS A 90 13.56 4.31 -16.63
N ARG A 91 14.64 3.59 -16.27
CA ARG A 91 14.66 2.12 -16.20
C ARG A 91 14.90 1.62 -14.80
N LEU A 92 14.06 0.69 -14.36
CA LEU A 92 14.32 -0.14 -13.21
C LEU A 92 15.14 -1.36 -13.64
N LEU A 93 16.37 -1.47 -13.17
CA LEU A 93 17.29 -2.55 -13.49
C LEU A 93 17.14 -3.66 -12.45
N ILE A 94 16.94 -4.90 -12.89
CA ILE A 94 16.74 -6.07 -12.03
C ILE A 94 17.67 -7.19 -12.51
N GLY A 95 18.78 -7.39 -11.79
CA GLY A 95 19.87 -8.22 -12.27
C GLY A 95 20.36 -7.75 -13.64
N THR A 96 20.24 -8.60 -14.65
CA THR A 96 20.57 -8.27 -16.06
C THR A 96 19.37 -7.82 -16.89
N GLY A 97 18.15 -7.91 -16.36
CA GLY A 97 16.92 -7.44 -17.00
C GLY A 97 16.54 -6.00 -16.60
N TYR A 98 15.50 -5.44 -17.21
CA TYR A 98 15.01 -4.12 -16.86
C TYR A 98 13.55 -3.87 -17.26
N VAL A 99 12.91 -2.95 -16.54
CA VAL A 99 11.58 -2.40 -16.86
C VAL A 99 11.75 -0.94 -17.32
N GLU A 100 11.17 -0.60 -18.46
CA GLU A 100 11.11 0.78 -18.98
C GLU A 100 9.87 1.52 -18.46
N ASN A 101 9.83 2.85 -18.66
CA ASN A 101 8.74 3.72 -18.23
C ASN A 101 8.57 3.74 -16.70
N VAL A 102 9.66 3.71 -15.94
CA VAL A 102 9.63 3.87 -14.48
C VAL A 102 10.11 5.28 -14.16
N GLU A 103 9.18 6.16 -13.80
CA GLU A 103 9.50 7.55 -13.43
C GLU A 103 10.30 7.61 -12.12
N PRO A 104 11.17 8.62 -11.94
CA PRO A 104 11.98 8.75 -10.72
C PRO A 104 11.15 8.80 -9.44
N ALA A 105 9.96 9.40 -9.48
CA ALA A 105 9.05 9.45 -8.34
C ALA A 105 8.51 8.07 -7.94
N VAL A 106 8.31 7.17 -8.91
CA VAL A 106 7.90 5.77 -8.66
C VAL A 106 9.06 5.00 -8.04
N TRP A 107 10.28 5.19 -8.54
CA TRP A 107 11.48 4.60 -7.95
C TRP A 107 11.68 5.05 -6.49
N ASN A 108 11.56 6.36 -6.25
CA ASN A 108 11.76 7.00 -4.96
C ASN A 108 10.53 6.93 -4.04
N TYR A 109 9.50 6.17 -4.38
CA TYR A 109 8.29 6.12 -3.57
C TYR A 109 8.55 5.46 -2.20
N GLU A 110 8.22 6.17 -1.12
CA GLU A 110 8.49 5.76 0.24
C GLU A 110 7.23 5.74 1.11
N VAL A 111 7.19 4.76 2.02
CA VAL A 111 6.21 4.73 3.11
C VAL A 111 6.99 4.58 4.42
N SER A 112 6.80 5.54 5.32
CA SER A 112 7.49 5.57 6.64
C SER A 112 9.02 5.47 6.51
N GLY A 113 9.61 6.19 5.55
CA GLY A 113 11.06 6.24 5.31
C GLY A 113 11.64 4.95 4.70
N LYS A 114 10.79 4.09 4.12
CA LYS A 114 11.22 2.89 3.41
C LYS A 114 10.80 2.94 1.95
N GLN A 115 11.78 2.84 1.07
CA GLN A 115 11.53 2.75 -0.37
C GLN A 115 10.83 1.43 -0.71
N VAL A 116 9.64 1.53 -1.30
CA VAL A 116 8.72 0.40 -1.48
C VAL A 116 9.32 -0.65 -2.42
N LEU A 117 9.95 -0.24 -3.52
CA LEU A 117 10.53 -1.18 -4.50
C LEU A 117 11.74 -1.95 -3.94
N LEU A 118 12.62 -1.30 -3.17
CA LEU A 118 13.70 -1.99 -2.47
C LEU A 118 13.17 -3.01 -1.48
N GLN A 119 12.17 -2.61 -0.68
CA GLN A 119 11.54 -3.49 0.28
C GLN A 119 10.88 -4.68 -0.42
N TRP A 120 10.11 -4.44 -1.48
CA TRP A 120 9.45 -5.47 -2.28
C TRP A 120 10.45 -6.47 -2.89
N PHE A 121 11.57 -5.97 -3.42
CA PHE A 121 12.63 -6.79 -4.02
C PHE A 121 13.43 -7.58 -2.98
N SER A 122 13.61 -7.06 -1.77
CA SER A 122 14.39 -7.73 -0.72
C SER A 122 13.86 -9.12 -0.35
N TYR A 123 12.56 -9.37 -0.52
CA TYR A 123 11.94 -10.67 -0.30
C TYR A 123 12.00 -11.59 -1.52
N ARG A 124 12.47 -11.12 -2.67
CA ARG A 124 12.41 -11.81 -3.97
C ARG A 124 13.77 -12.03 -4.61
N LYS A 125 14.81 -11.34 -4.17
CA LYS A 125 16.19 -11.51 -4.65
C LYS A 125 16.79 -12.88 -4.31
N LYS A 126 17.83 -13.32 -5.03
CA LYS A 126 18.50 -14.61 -4.83
C LYS A 126 18.98 -14.80 -3.38
N ASN A 127 19.74 -13.86 -2.85
CA ASN A 127 20.29 -13.92 -1.50
C ASN A 127 19.41 -13.13 -0.53
N ARG A 128 18.54 -13.83 0.19
CA ARG A 128 17.56 -13.22 1.12
C ARG A 128 18.01 -13.21 2.58
N GLU A 129 19.27 -13.50 2.83
CA GLU A 129 19.84 -13.46 4.17
C GLU A 129 19.70 -12.08 4.78
N ARG A 130 19.19 -12.04 6.00
CA ARG A 130 19.09 -10.82 6.79
C ARG A 130 20.23 -10.83 7.79
N PRO A 131 21.02 -9.75 7.89
CA PRO A 131 22.02 -9.64 8.94
C PRO A 131 21.35 -9.89 10.31
N LEU A 132 21.91 -10.80 11.10
CA LEU A 132 21.52 -10.93 12.50
C LEU A 132 22.00 -9.65 13.22
N ILE A 133 21.06 -8.83 13.64
CA ILE A 133 21.35 -7.63 14.45
C ILE A 133 21.03 -7.99 15.90
N GLY A 134 22.07 -8.14 16.72
CA GLY A 134 21.98 -8.50 18.15
C GLY A 134 21.50 -9.93 18.42
N ASP A 135 21.06 -10.20 19.65
CA ASP A 135 20.54 -11.50 20.11
C ASP A 135 19.13 -11.81 19.58
N ARG A 136 18.84 -11.42 18.33
CA ARG A 136 17.56 -11.71 17.70
C ARG A 136 17.43 -13.21 17.45
N ARG A 137 16.21 -13.69 17.63
CA ARG A 137 15.83 -15.08 17.32
C ARG A 137 16.37 -15.46 15.93
N PRO A 138 17.01 -16.62 15.78
CA PRO A 138 17.47 -17.09 14.48
C PRO A 138 16.30 -17.12 13.48
N PRO A 139 16.59 -16.92 12.18
CA PRO A 139 15.56 -16.93 11.15
C PRO A 139 14.75 -18.24 11.21
N SER A 140 13.44 -18.12 11.02
CA SER A 140 12.53 -19.26 11.03
C SER A 140 12.94 -20.29 9.97
N PRO A 141 12.82 -21.61 10.24
CA PRO A 141 12.99 -22.65 9.23
C PRO A 141 12.09 -22.46 8.00
N LEU A 142 10.92 -21.82 8.13
CA LEU A 142 10.09 -21.48 6.97
C LEU A 142 10.79 -20.54 5.99
N GLY A 143 11.76 -19.76 6.47
CA GLY A 143 12.58 -18.90 5.63
C GLY A 143 13.48 -19.66 4.67
N THR A 144 13.70 -20.97 4.83
CA THR A 144 14.48 -21.76 3.85
C THR A 144 13.62 -22.25 2.68
N ILE A 145 12.30 -22.13 2.78
CA ILE A 145 11.36 -22.50 1.71
C ILE A 145 11.18 -21.28 0.82
N GLN A 146 11.98 -21.18 -0.24
CA GLN A 146 11.98 -20.06 -1.17
C GLN A 146 12.10 -20.57 -2.61
N PRO A 147 11.54 -19.84 -3.60
CA PRO A 147 11.84 -20.11 -4.99
C PRO A 147 13.34 -19.96 -5.26
N ASP A 148 13.90 -20.94 -5.98
CA ASP A 148 15.29 -21.00 -6.43
C ASP A 148 15.55 -20.20 -7.71
N HIS A 149 14.48 -19.65 -8.31
CA HIS A 149 14.55 -18.84 -9.52
C HIS A 149 13.51 -17.72 -9.53
N TRP A 150 13.63 -16.83 -10.53
CA TRP A 150 12.68 -15.74 -10.73
C TRP A 150 11.39 -16.26 -11.38
N LEU A 151 10.33 -16.29 -10.58
CA LEU A 151 9.00 -16.74 -11.01
C LEU A 151 8.36 -15.75 -11.99
N ALA A 152 7.56 -16.26 -12.92
CA ALA A 152 6.78 -15.41 -13.84
C ALA A 152 5.81 -14.50 -13.07
N GLU A 153 5.28 -15.01 -11.96
CA GLU A 153 4.43 -14.29 -11.02
C GLU A 153 5.17 -13.07 -10.43
N TYR A 154 6.48 -13.16 -10.16
CA TYR A 154 7.23 -12.00 -9.67
C TYR A 154 7.29 -10.87 -10.69
N THR A 155 7.39 -11.20 -11.98
CA THR A 155 7.30 -10.21 -13.06
C THR A 155 5.92 -9.57 -13.13
N THR A 156 4.86 -10.38 -13.08
CA THR A 156 3.48 -9.89 -13.06
C THR A 156 3.22 -8.96 -11.88
N GLU A 157 3.64 -9.38 -10.68
CA GLU A 157 3.49 -8.60 -9.45
C GLU A 157 4.32 -7.31 -9.46
N LEU A 158 5.53 -7.35 -10.01
CA LEU A 158 6.34 -6.16 -10.20
C LEU A 158 5.62 -5.13 -11.08
N LEU A 159 5.09 -5.56 -12.23
CA LEU A 159 4.37 -4.69 -13.14
C LEU A 159 3.10 -4.13 -12.47
N ASN A 160 2.38 -4.94 -11.69
CA ASN A 160 1.23 -4.49 -10.90
C ASN A 160 1.63 -3.40 -9.91
N VAL A 161 2.68 -3.63 -9.11
CA VAL A 161 3.20 -2.65 -8.14
C VAL A 161 3.63 -1.36 -8.84
N LEU A 162 4.37 -1.44 -9.94
CA LEU A 162 4.81 -0.25 -10.67
C LEU A 162 3.64 0.58 -11.22
N ASN A 163 2.58 -0.08 -11.72
CA ASN A 163 1.37 0.63 -12.16
C ASN A 163 0.66 1.32 -11.00
N VAL A 164 0.50 0.63 -9.86
CA VAL A 164 -0.13 1.20 -8.66
C VAL A 164 0.67 2.39 -8.12
N LEU A 165 1.99 2.25 -7.97
CA LEU A 165 2.87 3.33 -7.50
C LEU A 165 2.82 4.54 -8.44
N GLY A 166 2.82 4.32 -9.76
CA GLY A 166 2.68 5.42 -10.71
C GLY A 166 1.34 6.14 -10.63
N LEU A 167 0.24 5.41 -10.39
CA LEU A 167 -1.08 6.02 -10.18
C LEU A 167 -1.16 6.77 -8.84
N LEU A 168 -0.53 6.25 -7.78
CA LEU A 168 -0.45 6.95 -6.49
C LEU A 168 0.32 8.27 -6.63
N VAL A 169 1.50 8.25 -7.27
CA VAL A 169 2.28 9.46 -7.56
C VAL A 169 1.46 10.49 -8.34
N ALA A 170 0.67 10.03 -9.32
CA ALA A 170 -0.18 10.93 -10.10
C ALA A 170 -1.32 11.58 -9.26
N LEU A 171 -1.73 10.95 -8.16
CA LEU A 171 -2.76 11.46 -7.23
C LEU A 171 -2.21 12.43 -6.17
N GLU A 172 -0.91 12.39 -5.87
CA GLU A 172 -0.30 13.20 -4.81
C GLU A 172 -0.59 14.71 -4.92
N PRO A 173 -0.54 15.36 -6.10
CA PRO A 173 -0.87 16.79 -6.19
C PRO A 173 -2.31 17.11 -5.78
N ALA A 174 -3.26 16.24 -6.15
CA ALA A 174 -4.66 16.39 -5.76
C ALA A 174 -4.85 16.16 -4.26
N GLN A 175 -4.14 15.19 -3.68
CA GLN A 175 -4.10 14.97 -2.22
C GLN A 175 -3.57 16.18 -1.47
N ALA A 176 -2.44 16.74 -1.91
CA ALA A 176 -1.82 17.90 -1.29
C ALA A 176 -2.74 19.12 -1.33
N THR A 177 -3.34 19.40 -2.49
CA THR A 177 -4.30 20.50 -2.67
C THR A 177 -5.49 20.37 -1.72
N LEU A 178 -6.03 19.15 -1.60
CA LEU A 178 -7.19 18.91 -0.77
C LEU A 178 -6.87 18.97 0.72
N LEU A 179 -5.70 18.44 1.12
CA LEU A 179 -5.20 18.55 2.48
C LEU A 179 -4.97 20.02 2.86
N GLU A 180 -4.36 20.81 1.98
CA GLU A 180 -4.16 22.25 2.20
C GLU A 180 -5.50 22.97 2.37
N LYS A 181 -6.50 22.67 1.53
CA LYS A 181 -7.85 23.22 1.66
C LYS A 181 -8.49 22.89 3.01
N ILE A 182 -8.35 21.65 3.48
CA ILE A 182 -8.89 21.22 4.77
C ILE A 182 -8.18 21.92 5.93
N CYS A 183 -6.85 22.00 5.88
CA CYS A 183 -6.02 22.60 6.94
C CYS A 183 -6.15 24.12 7.03
N SER A 184 -6.40 24.80 5.91
CA SER A 184 -6.59 26.26 5.87
C SER A 184 -8.04 26.69 6.07
N GLY A 185 -9.00 25.77 5.92
CA GLY A 185 -10.42 26.02 6.11
C GLY A 185 -10.88 25.94 7.57
N GLN A 186 -12.16 26.23 7.79
CA GLN A 186 -12.79 26.02 9.10
C GLN A 186 -12.88 24.51 9.38
N THR A 187 -12.43 24.10 10.56
CA THR A 187 -12.49 22.71 11.03
C THR A 187 -13.48 22.58 12.18
N ILE A 188 -14.15 21.43 12.26
CA ILE A 188 -15.00 21.05 13.38
C ILE A 188 -14.11 20.55 14.53
N SER A 189 -14.25 21.20 15.68
CA SER A 189 -13.54 20.84 16.92
C SER A 189 -14.11 19.59 17.58
N ALA A 190 -13.32 19.00 18.48
CA ALA A 190 -13.80 17.87 19.29
C ALA A 190 -14.93 18.29 20.24
N GLU A 191 -14.91 19.53 20.72
CA GLU A 191 -15.94 20.10 21.60
C GLU A 191 -17.28 20.23 20.87
N GLU A 192 -17.27 20.73 19.64
CA GLU A 192 -18.48 20.83 18.79
C GLU A 192 -19.07 19.44 18.51
N LEU A 193 -18.23 18.47 18.13
CA LEU A 193 -18.67 17.09 17.94
C LEU A 193 -19.28 16.48 19.21
N ARG A 194 -18.68 16.76 20.38
CA ARG A 194 -19.20 16.29 21.67
C ARG A 194 -20.54 16.94 22.00
N GLY A 195 -20.67 18.25 21.80
CA GLY A 195 -21.93 18.97 22.00
C GLY A 195 -23.05 18.49 21.07
N ALA A 196 -22.70 17.98 19.89
CA ALA A 196 -23.63 17.36 18.94
C ALA A 196 -23.96 15.88 19.24
N GLY A 197 -23.39 15.28 20.30
CA GLY A 197 -23.58 13.87 20.63
C GLY A 197 -22.87 12.89 19.69
N ALA A 198 -21.92 13.34 18.85
CA ALA A 198 -21.28 12.50 17.83
C ALA A 198 -20.41 11.36 18.40
N PHE A 199 -20.05 11.43 19.68
CA PHE A 199 -19.31 10.37 20.38
C PHE A 199 -20.19 9.40 21.16
N GLU A 200 -21.51 9.64 21.19
CA GLU A 200 -22.45 8.77 21.86
C GLU A 200 -22.79 7.60 20.94
N LEU A 201 -22.36 6.40 21.33
CA LEU A 201 -22.79 5.18 20.64
C LEU A 201 -24.23 4.87 21.06
N PRO A 202 -25.10 4.43 20.12
CA PRO A 202 -26.39 3.87 20.49
C PRO A 202 -26.18 2.73 21.49
N ALA A 203 -27.05 2.63 22.50
CA ALA A 203 -26.98 1.52 23.45
C ALA A 203 -27.07 0.19 22.68
N GLU A 204 -26.01 -0.61 22.75
CA GLU A 204 -25.99 -1.96 22.20
C GLU A 204 -27.21 -2.75 22.74
N PRO A 205 -28.09 -3.27 21.88
CA PRO A 205 -29.16 -4.13 22.36
C PRO A 205 -28.53 -5.35 23.02
N SER A 206 -28.87 -5.60 24.29
CA SER A 206 -28.43 -6.76 25.06
C SER A 206 -28.60 -8.04 24.23
N GLN A 207 -27.50 -8.55 23.67
CA GLN A 207 -27.50 -9.83 22.99
C GLN A 207 -27.70 -10.89 24.06
N LYS A 208 -28.94 -11.38 24.22
CA LYS A 208 -29.19 -12.60 24.97
C LYS A 208 -28.30 -13.68 24.35
N ALA A 209 -27.38 -14.21 25.15
CA ALA A 209 -26.46 -15.26 24.73
C ALA A 209 -27.22 -16.35 23.98
N ARG A 210 -26.98 -16.46 22.68
CA ARG A 210 -27.47 -17.58 21.88
C ARG A 210 -26.72 -18.80 22.40
N LYS A 211 -27.41 -19.70 23.12
CA LYS A 211 -26.86 -21.03 23.43
C LYS A 211 -26.46 -21.67 22.10
N LEU A 212 -25.16 -21.72 21.82
CA LEU A 212 -24.64 -22.60 20.79
C LEU A 212 -24.91 -24.02 21.28
N GLY A 213 -25.89 -24.69 20.66
CA GLY A 213 -25.98 -26.14 20.75
C GLY A 213 -24.66 -26.71 20.24
N ALA A 214 -24.06 -27.61 21.01
CA ALA A 214 -22.84 -28.31 20.65
C ALA A 214 -23.11 -29.14 19.37
N ASN A 215 -22.80 -28.57 18.21
CA ASN A 215 -22.64 -29.34 16.99
C ASN A 215 -21.17 -29.78 16.92
N ASP A 216 -20.95 -31.02 17.34
CA ASP A 216 -19.66 -31.68 17.32
C ASP A 216 -19.29 -32.03 15.87
N LEU A 217 -18.66 -31.07 15.18
CA LEU A 217 -18.33 -31.14 13.76
C LEU A 217 -17.20 -32.14 13.42
N PHE A 218 -16.65 -32.86 14.41
CA PHE A 218 -15.53 -33.79 14.22
C PHE A 218 -15.75 -35.19 14.78
N ALA A 219 -16.97 -35.54 15.22
CA ALA A 219 -17.26 -36.88 15.72
C ALA A 219 -17.67 -37.85 14.58
N SER A 220 -16.80 -38.04 13.58
CA SER A 220 -16.80 -39.26 12.75
C SER A 220 -15.55 -39.32 11.86
N ALA A 221 -14.51 -40.00 12.35
CA ALA A 221 -13.48 -40.71 11.59
C ALA A 221 -12.61 -41.44 12.63
N ALA A 222 -12.89 -42.69 13.00
CA ALA A 222 -12.43 -43.93 12.37
C ALA A 222 -11.87 -44.83 13.52
N PRO A 223 -11.58 -46.13 13.33
CA PRO A 223 -11.71 -46.98 12.15
C PRO A 223 -12.84 -48.02 12.21
#